data_AF-A0A4Y1ZN44-F1
#
_entry.id   AF-A0A4Y1ZN44-F1
#
_cell.length_a   1.000
_cell.length_b   1.000
_cell.length_c   1.000
_cell.angle_alpha   90.00
_cell.angle_beta   90.00
_cell.angle_gamma   90.00
#
_symmetry.space_group_name_H-M   'P 1'
#
loop_
_entity.id
_entity.type
_entity.pdbx_description
1 polymer ?
#
loop_
_entity_poly.entity_id
_entity_poly.type
_entity_poly.pdbx_seq_one_letter_code
_entity_poly.pdbx_strand_id
1 'polypeptide(L)'
;MEMETGQYVDSVSDFKMVSPKKAAKIQIDVTKSPIKTSNKFNELSNLDESKPQIPAINMKMDSNYNLMLQEINRLYPETENKLIKGFISIKTNTSENREGIIDL
;
A
#
# COMPACT_ATOMS: atom_id res chain seq x y z
N MET A 1 31.70 55.24 2.56
CA MET A 1 30.97 54.00 2.90
C MET A 1 31.99 53.03 3.43
N GLU A 2 31.94 52.78 4.72
CA GLU A 2 32.83 51.90 5.47
C GLU A 2 32.54 50.45 5.06
N MET A 3 33.59 49.67 4.80
CA MET A 3 33.49 48.22 4.63
C MET A 3 33.97 47.59 5.94
N GLU A 4 33.07 46.89 6.60
CA GLU A 4 33.22 46.26 7.90
C GLU A 4 34.32 45.20 7.88
N THR A 5 35.35 45.40 8.71
CA THR A 5 36.42 44.43 8.96
C THR A 5 35.91 43.35 9.92
N GLY A 6 35.47 42.22 9.35
CA GLY A 6 35.22 41.00 10.11
C GLY A 6 36.54 40.34 10.52
N GLN A 7 36.89 40.49 11.79
CA GLN A 7 38.07 39.90 12.42
C GLN A 7 37.77 38.43 12.76
N TYR A 8 38.14 37.49 11.88
CA TYR A 8 38.03 36.06 12.18
C TYR A 8 39.22 35.62 13.03
N VAL A 9 38.87 35.22 14.25
CA VAL A 9 39.76 34.70 15.29
C VAL A 9 40.48 33.45 14.80
N ASP A 10 41.77 33.42 15.08
CA ASP A 10 42.73 32.38 14.78
C ASP A 10 42.39 31.04 15.46
N SER A 11 42.88 29.95 14.86
CA SER A 11 43.11 28.62 15.45
C SER A 11 41.93 27.67 15.76
N VAL A 12 41.50 26.91 14.74
CA VAL A 12 41.32 25.45 14.89
C VAL A 12 41.93 24.75 13.66
N SER A 13 43.25 24.82 13.58
CA SER A 13 44.08 24.17 12.55
C SER A 13 44.41 22.72 12.95
N ASP A 14 43.39 21.91 13.23
CA ASP A 14 43.62 20.50 13.59
C ASP A 14 43.78 19.59 12.37
N PHE A 15 43.57 20.13 11.16
CA PHE A 15 43.78 19.38 9.92
C PHE A 15 45.24 19.42 9.49
N LYS A 16 45.98 18.35 9.79
CA LYS A 16 47.32 18.13 9.25
C LYS A 16 47.24 17.67 7.80
N MET A 17 47.82 18.43 6.88
CA MET A 17 47.96 18.01 5.49
C MET A 17 48.89 16.78 5.42
N VAL A 18 48.34 15.64 5.01
CA VAL A 18 49.09 14.38 4.90
C VAL A 18 49.73 14.23 3.53
N SER A 19 50.86 13.50 3.48
CA SER A 19 51.48 13.11 2.21
C SER A 19 50.48 12.36 1.32
N PRO A 20 50.50 12.58 -0.02
CA PRO A 20 49.62 11.87 -0.95
C PRO A 20 49.68 10.34 -0.85
N LYS A 21 50.82 9.78 -0.40
CA LYS A 21 50.98 8.33 -0.17
C LYS A 21 50.20 7.80 1.04
N LYS A 22 49.82 8.70 1.96
CA LYS A 22 49.01 8.42 3.16
C LYS A 22 47.56 8.91 3.01
N ALA A 23 47.23 9.56 1.90
CA ALA A 23 45.86 9.95 1.60
C ALA A 23 45.03 8.72 1.21
N ALA A 24 43.74 8.73 1.55
CA ALA A 24 42.82 7.69 1.12
C ALA A 24 42.73 7.68 -0.42
N LYS A 25 42.83 6.49 -1.02
CA LYS A 25 42.63 6.34 -2.47
C LYS A 25 41.15 6.48 -2.80
N ILE A 26 40.85 7.32 -3.79
CA ILE A 26 39.51 7.42 -4.36
C ILE A 26 39.18 6.07 -5.00
N GLN A 27 38.10 5.43 -4.55
CA GLN A 27 37.60 4.23 -5.20
C GLN A 27 36.99 4.64 -6.54
N ILE A 28 37.46 4.01 -7.62
CA ILE A 28 36.83 4.15 -8.92
C ILE A 28 35.50 3.42 -8.81
N ASP A 29 34.38 4.13 -8.94
CA ASP A 29 33.06 3.53 -9.01
C ASP A 29 33.01 2.61 -10.23
N VAL A 30 33.26 1.32 -10.01
CA VAL A 30 33.03 0.30 -11.02
C VAL A 30 31.52 0.30 -11.26
N THR A 31 31.11 0.68 -12.47
CA THR A 31 29.71 0.68 -12.90
C THR A 31 29.10 -0.69 -12.63
N LYS A 32 28.36 -0.80 -11.53
CA LYS A 32 27.64 -2.02 -11.18
C LYS A 32 26.60 -2.25 -12.27
N SER A 33 26.51 -3.47 -12.77
CA SER A 33 25.48 -3.83 -13.74
C SER A 33 24.09 -3.52 -13.18
N PRO A 34 23.13 -3.09 -14.02
CA PRO A 34 21.79 -2.73 -13.55
C PRO A 34 21.16 -3.90 -12.78
N ILE A 35 20.63 -3.60 -11.60
CA ILE A 35 19.90 -4.58 -10.79
C ILE A 35 18.63 -4.96 -11.56
N LYS A 36 18.49 -6.24 -11.91
CA LYS A 36 17.23 -6.77 -12.46
C LYS A 36 16.16 -6.74 -11.36
N THR A 37 15.23 -5.80 -11.47
CA THR A 37 14.02 -5.76 -10.65
C THR A 37 12.86 -6.43 -11.39
N SER A 38 12.09 -7.28 -10.72
CA SER A 38 10.82 -7.80 -11.26
C SER A 38 9.65 -7.30 -10.41
N ASN A 39 8.52 -7.00 -11.06
CA ASN A 39 7.28 -6.64 -10.38
C ASN A 39 6.56 -7.90 -9.88
N LYS A 40 6.48 -8.08 -8.56
CA LYS A 40 5.76 -9.22 -7.94
C LYS A 40 4.24 -9.16 -8.11
N PHE A 41 3.68 -8.02 -8.47
CA PHE A 41 2.25 -7.83 -8.65
C PHE A 41 1.78 -8.03 -10.09
N ASN A 42 2.68 -8.38 -11.02
CA ASN A 42 2.31 -8.60 -12.42
C ASN A 42 1.27 -9.73 -12.58
N GLU A 43 1.22 -10.67 -11.63
CA GLU A 43 0.22 -11.75 -11.59
C GLU A 43 -1.20 -11.24 -11.29
N LEU A 44 -1.34 -10.09 -10.61
CA LEU A 44 -2.63 -9.47 -10.33
C LEU A 44 -3.20 -8.75 -11.57
N SER A 45 -2.36 -8.33 -12.50
CA SER A 45 -2.77 -7.68 -13.75
C SER A 45 -3.34 -8.65 -14.78
N ASN A 46 -3.08 -9.96 -14.62
CA ASN A 46 -3.54 -11.01 -15.54
C ASN A 46 -4.84 -11.68 -15.06
N LEU A 47 -5.53 -11.08 -14.09
CA LEU A 47 -6.89 -11.49 -13.73
C LEU A 47 -7.80 -11.21 -14.93
N ASP A 48 -8.57 -12.22 -15.32
CA ASP A 48 -9.48 -12.20 -16.46
C ASP A 48 -10.48 -11.04 -16.30
N GLU A 49 -10.23 -9.90 -16.96
CA GLU A 49 -11.06 -8.69 -16.89
C GLU A 49 -12.53 -8.95 -17.30
N SER A 50 -12.76 -10.09 -17.97
CA SER A 50 -14.06 -10.61 -18.39
C SER A 50 -15.04 -10.85 -17.23
N LYS A 51 -14.56 -11.10 -16.00
CA LYS A 51 -15.43 -11.30 -14.84
C LYS A 51 -15.31 -10.14 -13.86
N PRO A 52 -16.25 -9.18 -13.86
CA PRO A 52 -16.28 -8.16 -12.83
C PRO A 52 -16.36 -8.84 -11.45
N GLN A 53 -15.32 -8.66 -10.64
CA GLN A 53 -15.27 -9.23 -9.30
C GLN A 53 -16.14 -8.37 -8.39
N ILE A 54 -17.37 -8.81 -8.14
CA ILE A 54 -18.31 -8.13 -7.25
C ILE A 54 -17.81 -8.28 -5.80
N PRO A 55 -17.51 -7.18 -5.09
CA PRO A 55 -17.06 -7.24 -3.71
C PRO A 55 -18.16 -7.75 -2.78
N ALA A 56 -17.79 -8.55 -1.79
CA ALA A 56 -18.70 -9.01 -0.75
C ALA A 56 -19.14 -7.84 0.15
N ILE A 57 -20.36 -7.94 0.69
CA ILE A 57 -20.92 -7.04 1.69
C ILE A 57 -20.60 -7.62 3.08
N ASN A 58 -20.09 -6.81 4.00
CA ASN A 58 -19.84 -7.24 5.37
C ASN A 58 -20.92 -6.67 6.29
N MET A 59 -21.87 -7.52 6.68
CA MET A 59 -22.91 -7.18 7.64
C MET A 59 -22.43 -7.41 9.07
N LYS A 60 -22.69 -6.44 9.95
CA LYS A 60 -22.41 -6.55 11.39
C LYS A 60 -23.49 -7.41 12.07
N MET A 61 -23.08 -8.29 12.98
CA MET A 61 -24.03 -9.04 13.81
C MET A 61 -24.50 -8.15 14.98
N ASP A 62 -25.60 -7.43 14.79
CA ASP A 62 -26.29 -6.66 15.83
C ASP A 62 -27.46 -7.46 16.44
N SER A 63 -28.44 -6.82 17.10
CA SER A 63 -29.60 -7.56 17.64
C SER A 63 -30.57 -8.05 16.56
N ASN A 64 -30.54 -7.43 15.38
CA ASN A 64 -31.54 -7.60 14.32
C ASN A 64 -30.98 -8.34 13.10
N TYR A 65 -29.68 -8.66 13.08
CA TYR A 65 -29.00 -9.29 11.95
C TYR A 65 -29.70 -10.56 11.44
N ASN A 66 -30.28 -11.37 12.33
CA ASN A 66 -30.99 -12.59 11.92
C ASN A 66 -32.21 -12.29 11.04
N LEU A 67 -32.98 -11.25 11.38
CA LEU A 67 -34.14 -10.84 10.58
C LEU A 67 -33.70 -10.23 9.25
N MET A 68 -32.67 -9.38 9.28
CA MET A 68 -32.12 -8.78 8.06
C MET A 68 -31.54 -9.83 7.11
N LEU A 69 -30.83 -10.83 7.66
CA LEU A 69 -30.28 -11.94 6.88
C LEU A 69 -31.38 -12.83 6.28
N GLN A 70 -32.49 -13.05 7.00
CA GLN A 70 -33.66 -13.75 6.46
C GLN A 70 -34.28 -12.97 5.29
N GLU A 71 -34.40 -11.65 5.43
CA GLU A 71 -34.96 -10.79 4.39
C GLU A 71 -34.08 -10.77 3.13
N ILE A 72 -32.76 -10.69 3.31
CA ILE A 72 -31.80 -10.79 2.20
C ILE A 72 -31.91 -12.14 1.49
N ASN A 73 -31.99 -13.25 2.23
CA ASN A 73 -32.16 -14.57 1.63
C ASN A 73 -33.50 -14.72 0.88
N ARG A 74 -34.53 -13.99 1.31
CA ARG A 74 -35.86 -13.99 0.67
C ARG A 74 -35.85 -13.20 -0.64
N LEU A 75 -35.21 -12.03 -0.65
CA LEU A 75 -35.15 -11.15 -1.83
C LEU A 75 -34.05 -11.58 -2.82
N TYR A 76 -32.94 -12.12 -2.32
CA TYR A 76 -31.74 -12.48 -3.06
C TYR A 76 -31.29 -13.92 -2.71
N PRO A 77 -32.04 -14.95 -3.16
CA PRO A 77 -31.78 -16.35 -2.79
C PRO A 77 -30.44 -16.87 -3.32
N GLU A 78 -29.88 -16.25 -4.35
CA GLU A 78 -28.60 -16.60 -4.96
C GLU A 78 -27.38 -16.09 -4.16
N THR A 79 -27.59 -15.52 -2.97
CA THR A 79 -26.51 -14.99 -2.14
C THR A 79 -25.78 -16.09 -1.37
N GLU A 80 -24.45 -16.00 -1.31
CA GLU A 80 -23.62 -16.88 -0.48
C GLU A 80 -23.20 -16.15 0.79
N ASN A 81 -23.58 -16.71 1.95
CA ASN A 81 -23.33 -16.11 3.26
C ASN A 81 -22.23 -16.87 4.02
N LYS A 82 -21.23 -16.16 4.54
CA LYS A 82 -20.12 -16.74 5.33
C LYS A 82 -19.82 -15.91 6.56
N LEU A 83 -19.61 -16.55 7.71
CA LEU A 83 -19.11 -15.87 8.90
C LEU A 83 -17.59 -15.65 8.79
N ILE A 84 -17.16 -14.39 8.69
CA ILE A 84 -15.75 -14.02 8.55
C ILE A 84 -15.42 -12.93 9.57
N LYS A 85 -14.50 -13.22 10.49
CA LYS A 85 -13.97 -12.25 11.48
C LYS A 85 -15.07 -11.50 12.27
N GLY A 86 -16.18 -12.16 12.59
CA GLY A 86 -17.30 -11.55 13.33
C GLY A 86 -18.29 -10.75 12.48
N PHE A 87 -18.20 -10.84 11.15
CA PHE A 87 -19.16 -10.28 10.21
C PHE A 87 -19.79 -11.38 9.36
N ILE A 88 -21.04 -11.19 8.93
CA ILE A 88 -21.64 -11.99 7.87
C ILE A 88 -21.20 -11.39 6.54
N SER A 89 -20.30 -12.09 5.85
CA SER A 89 -19.86 -11.78 4.49
C SER A 89 -20.87 -12.34 3.50
N ILE A 90 -21.57 -11.45 2.79
CA ILE A 90 -22.60 -11.77 1.81
C ILE A 90 -22.01 -11.55 0.41
N LYS A 91 -21.99 -12.59 -0.41
CA LYS A 91 -21.59 -12.53 -1.82
C LYS A 91 -22.81 -12.64 -2.72
N THR A 92 -22.78 -11.95 -3.85
CA THR A 92 -23.85 -11.95 -4.85
C THR A 92 -23.27 -11.98 -6.26
N ASN A 93 -24.09 -12.38 -7.22
CA ASN A 93 -23.71 -12.60 -8.61
C ASN A 93 -23.81 -11.35 -9.50
N THR A 94 -24.57 -10.32 -9.08
CA THR A 94 -24.74 -9.07 -9.84
C THR A 94 -24.47 -7.83 -8.99
N SER A 95 -23.96 -6.77 -9.62
CA SER A 95 -23.74 -5.49 -8.93
C SER A 95 -25.07 -4.85 -8.50
N GLU A 96 -26.14 -5.03 -9.28
CA GLU A 96 -27.47 -4.53 -8.94
C GLU A 96 -28.01 -5.14 -7.65
N ASN A 97 -27.89 -6.47 -7.50
CA ASN A 97 -28.29 -7.14 -6.25
C ASN A 97 -27.43 -6.66 -5.08
N ARG A 98 -26.15 -6.34 -5.31
CA ARG A 98 -25.27 -5.81 -4.26
C ARG A 98 -25.78 -4.47 -3.75
N GLU A 99 -26.09 -3.54 -4.66
CA GLU A 99 -26.62 -2.22 -4.26
C GLU A 99 -28.00 -2.36 -3.60
N GLY A 100 -28.89 -3.22 -4.12
CA GLY A 100 -30.19 -3.48 -3.50
C GLY A 100 -30.10 -4.06 -2.08
N ILE A 101 -29.05 -4.84 -1.77
CA ILE A 101 -28.78 -5.33 -0.41
C ILE A 101 -28.25 -4.21 0.51
N ILE A 102 -27.53 -3.23 -0.02
CA ILE A 102 -26.99 -2.11 0.77
C ILE A 102 -28.08 -1.10 1.13
N ASP A 103 -29.08 -0.96 0.26
CA ASP A 103 -30.19 -0.01 0.43
C ASP A 103 -31.36 -0.55 1.29
N LEU A 104 -31.26 -1.80 1.77
CA LEU A 104 -32.21 -2.47 2.68
C LEU A 104 -32.14 -1.90 4.11
#